data_AF-A0A850QNV5-F1
#
_entry.id   AF-A0A850QNV5-F1
#
_cell.length_a   1.000
_cell.length_b   1.000
_cell.length_c   1.000
_cell.angle_alpha   90.00
_cell.angle_beta   90.00
_cell.angle_gamma   90.00
#
_symmetry.space_group_name_H-M   'P 1'
#
loop_
_entity.id
_entity.type
_entity.pdbx_description
1 polymer ?
#
loop_
_entity_poly.entity_id
_entity_poly.type
_entity_poly.pdbx_seq_one_letter_code
_entity_poly.pdbx_strand_id
1 'polypeptide(L)'
;DVPIIMLTAVSDEMDQIIGLELGADDYIAKPFSPRQLMARIKALLRRVKPTETQQAPATPKFIRFANWRLDTSTHTLYNLEKGHEHELTGGDYALLMLFLSRPNEILDRDTISYATRGREVQASERGVDVALSRLRQRLGDKGRTQRLIKTSRGNGYIFTADVSYES
;
A
#
# COMPACT_ATOMS: atom_id res chain seq x y z
N ASP A 1 7.54 -3.98 24.09
CA ASP A 1 8.86 -3.40 23.75
C ASP A 1 8.81 -2.71 22.40
N VAL A 2 9.47 -1.55 22.31
CA VAL A 2 9.57 -0.74 21.07
C VAL A 2 10.95 -1.02 20.46
N PRO A 3 11.06 -1.49 19.21
CA PRO A 3 12.34 -1.85 18.64
C PRO A 3 13.19 -0.61 18.31
N ILE A 4 14.46 -0.62 18.68
CA ILE A 4 15.39 0.52 18.52
C ILE A 4 16.46 0.17 17.48
N ILE A 5 16.57 0.98 16.42
CA ILE A 5 17.64 0.91 15.41
C ILE A 5 18.59 2.08 15.63
N MET A 6 19.87 1.80 15.87
CA MET A 6 20.90 2.84 15.97
C MET A 6 21.62 3.04 14.63
N LEU A 7 21.74 4.31 14.22
CA LEU A 7 22.43 4.73 12.99
C LEU A 7 23.64 5.59 13.37
N THR A 8 24.85 5.16 13.00
CA THR A 8 26.08 5.89 13.35
C THR A 8 26.98 6.11 12.13
N ALA A 9 27.83 7.13 12.21
CA ALA A 9 28.80 7.48 11.16
C ALA A 9 30.20 6.89 11.40
N VAL A 10 30.38 6.09 12.46
CA VAL A 10 31.68 5.51 12.83
C VAL A 10 31.64 4.00 12.58
N SER A 11 32.59 3.54 11.77
CA SER A 11 32.67 2.19 11.21
C SER A 11 33.56 1.24 12.04
N ASP A 12 33.75 1.53 13.32
CA ASP A 12 34.59 0.69 14.17
C ASP A 12 33.78 -0.50 14.73
N GLU A 13 34.29 -1.71 14.58
CA GLU A 13 33.59 -2.96 14.92
C GLU A 13 33.23 -3.05 16.41
N MET A 14 34.03 -2.41 17.28
CA MET A 14 33.76 -2.36 18.72
C MET A 14 32.46 -1.62 19.06
N ASP A 15 32.13 -0.54 18.35
CA ASP A 15 30.92 0.25 18.62
C ASP A 15 29.63 -0.51 18.24
N GLN A 16 29.71 -1.42 17.25
CA GLN A 16 28.58 -2.24 16.82
C GLN A 16 28.20 -3.28 17.88
N ILE A 17 29.22 -3.87 18.53
CA ILE A 17 29.05 -4.87 19.58
C ILE A 17 28.44 -4.22 20.82
N ILE A 18 28.97 -3.05 21.24
CA ILE A 18 28.46 -2.31 22.40
C ILE A 18 27.01 -1.84 22.17
N GLY A 19 26.66 -1.39 20.95
CA GLY A 19 25.30 -0.96 20.62
C GLY A 19 24.26 -2.07 20.74
N LEU A 20 24.62 -3.31 20.36
CA LEU A 20 23.75 -4.48 20.50
C LEU A 20 23.65 -4.95 21.97
N GLU A 21 24.74 -4.85 22.75
CA GLU A 21 24.76 -5.21 24.17
C GLU A 21 23.98 -4.22 25.07
N LEU A 22 23.87 -2.95 24.67
CA LEU A 22 23.10 -1.91 25.37
C LEU A 22 21.59 -1.91 25.07
N GLY A 23 21.10 -2.88 24.27
CA GLY A 23 19.68 -3.07 24.02
C GLY A 23 19.16 -2.49 22.69
N ALA A 24 20.03 -2.20 21.72
CA ALA A 24 19.57 -1.99 20.35
C ALA A 24 19.18 -3.32 19.70
N ASP A 25 18.12 -3.32 18.88
CA ASP A 25 17.73 -4.52 18.13
C ASP A 25 18.49 -4.66 16.80
N ASP A 26 19.05 -3.56 16.27
CA ASP A 26 19.90 -3.57 15.07
C ASP A 26 20.82 -2.34 15.00
N TYR A 27 21.98 -2.52 14.36
CA TYR A 27 23.02 -1.51 14.19
C TYR A 27 23.39 -1.39 12.70
N ILE A 28 23.37 -0.17 12.16
CA ILE A 28 23.72 0.07 10.74
C ILE A 28 24.72 1.23 10.62
N ALA A 29 25.91 0.92 10.12
CA ALA A 29 26.93 1.90 9.77
C ALA A 29 26.61 2.60 8.43
N LYS A 30 26.87 3.91 8.35
CA LYS A 30 26.84 4.66 7.08
C LYS A 30 28.12 4.41 6.27
N PRO A 31 28.06 4.42 4.92
CA PRO A 31 26.89 4.70 4.08
C PRO A 31 26.03 3.44 3.84
N PHE A 32 24.73 3.52 4.11
CA PHE A 32 23.77 2.45 3.82
C PHE A 32 22.85 2.86 2.68
N SER A 33 22.35 1.87 1.94
CA SER A 33 21.31 2.14 0.93
C SER A 33 19.94 2.27 1.61
N PRO A 34 19.03 3.14 1.11
CA PRO A 34 17.65 3.21 1.61
C PRO A 34 16.91 1.86 1.57
N ARG A 35 17.28 0.97 0.63
CA ARG A 35 16.73 -0.40 0.54
C ARG A 35 17.19 -1.28 1.72
N GLN A 36 18.45 -1.15 2.15
CA GLN A 36 19.02 -1.91 3.27
C GLN A 36 18.37 -1.53 4.60
N LEU A 37 18.16 -0.23 4.85
CA LEU A 37 17.47 0.25 6.05
C LEU A 37 16.02 -0.23 6.09
N MET A 38 15.30 -0.15 4.96
CA MET A 38 13.91 -0.58 4.88
C MET A 38 13.74 -2.10 5.11
N ALA A 39 14.67 -2.92 4.61
CA ALA A 39 14.66 -4.36 4.83
C ALA A 39 14.83 -4.71 6.32
N ARG A 40 15.71 -3.99 7.03
CA ARG A 40 16.00 -4.19 8.45
C ARG A 40 14.85 -3.74 9.35
N ILE A 41 14.24 -2.59 9.07
CA ILE A 41 13.01 -2.14 9.76
C ILE A 41 11.90 -3.19 9.64
N LYS A 42 11.65 -3.72 8.44
CA LYS A 42 10.64 -4.78 8.23
C LYS A 42 10.95 -6.05 9.01
N ALA A 43 12.22 -6.43 9.13
CA ALA A 43 12.65 -7.61 9.86
C ALA A 43 12.42 -7.47 11.38
N LEU A 44 12.70 -6.28 11.95
CA LEU A 44 12.49 -6.01 13.37
C LEU A 44 11.02 -5.93 13.76
N LEU A 45 10.19 -5.27 12.94
CA LEU A 45 8.76 -5.18 13.20
C LEU A 45 8.06 -6.56 13.15
N ARG A 46 8.61 -7.51 12.38
CA ARG A 46 8.15 -8.91 12.39
C ARG A 46 8.48 -9.65 13.69
N ARG A 47 9.53 -9.23 14.42
CA ARG A 47 9.97 -9.87 15.67
C ARG A 47 9.14 -9.42 16.88
N VAL A 48 8.60 -8.20 16.85
CA VAL A 48 7.86 -7.58 17.98
C VAL A 48 6.38 -7.99 18.02
N LYS A 49 5.85 -8.62 16.96
CA LYS A 49 4.55 -9.31 17.00
C LYS A 49 4.77 -10.81 17.24
N PRO A 50 4.66 -11.31 18.48
CA PRO A 50 4.60 -12.75 18.69
C PRO A 50 3.24 -13.26 18.20
N THR A 51 3.27 -14.41 17.50
CA THR A 51 2.13 -15.17 16.94
C THR A 51 1.82 -14.84 15.48
N GLU A 52 2.57 -15.43 14.56
CA GLU A 52 2.16 -16.65 13.85
C GLU A 52 3.22 -16.97 12.79
N THR A 53 3.61 -18.25 12.75
CA THR A 53 4.37 -18.83 11.66
C THR A 53 3.50 -18.83 10.40
N GLN A 54 3.35 -17.66 9.78
CA GLN A 54 2.65 -17.54 8.51
C GLN A 54 3.66 -17.11 7.46
N GLN A 55 3.72 -17.95 6.42
CA GLN A 55 4.17 -17.60 5.08
C GLN A 55 3.83 -16.12 4.81
N ALA A 56 4.76 -15.38 4.19
CA ALA A 56 4.52 -14.00 3.78
C ALA A 56 3.07 -13.84 3.30
N PRO A 57 2.27 -12.90 3.84
CA PRO A 57 0.83 -12.91 3.65
C PRO A 57 0.54 -13.04 2.16
N ALA A 58 -0.03 -14.19 1.78
CA ALA A 58 -0.33 -14.46 0.39
C ALA A 58 -1.29 -13.37 -0.07
N THR A 59 -0.93 -12.65 -1.14
CA THR A 59 -1.85 -11.70 -1.76
C THR A 59 -3.13 -12.49 -2.08
N PRO A 60 -4.30 -12.07 -1.57
CA PRO A 60 -5.54 -12.80 -1.79
C PRO A 60 -5.79 -12.88 -3.29
N LYS A 61 -5.97 -14.10 -3.82
CA LYS A 61 -6.11 -14.33 -5.26
C LYS A 61 -7.27 -13.54 -5.85
N PHE A 62 -8.36 -13.40 -5.09
CA PHE A 62 -9.50 -12.59 -5.48
C PHE A 62 -9.92 -11.62 -4.38
N ILE A 63 -10.37 -10.44 -4.79
CA ILE A 63 -10.95 -9.43 -3.90
C ILE A 63 -12.32 -9.05 -4.42
N ARG A 64 -13.36 -9.13 -3.59
CA ARG A 64 -14.72 -8.74 -3.96
C ARG A 64 -15.14 -7.46 -3.25
N PHE A 65 -15.91 -6.64 -3.96
CA PHE A 65 -16.49 -5.42 -3.44
C PHE A 65 -17.68 -5.02 -4.31
N ALA A 66 -18.80 -4.64 -3.70
CA ALA A 66 -20.04 -4.37 -4.42
C ALA A 66 -20.33 -5.46 -5.48
N ASN A 67 -20.52 -5.07 -6.75
CA ASN A 67 -20.76 -6.00 -7.88
C ASN A 67 -19.48 -6.33 -8.66
N TRP A 68 -18.31 -6.20 -8.04
CA TRP A 68 -17.01 -6.38 -8.68
C TRP A 68 -16.19 -7.47 -8.00
N ARG A 69 -15.38 -8.15 -8.80
CA ARG A 69 -14.33 -9.07 -8.35
C ARG A 69 -13.03 -8.75 -9.07
N LEU A 70 -11.96 -8.52 -8.33
CA LEU A 70 -10.62 -8.34 -8.85
C LEU A 70 -9.86 -9.66 -8.73
N ASP A 71 -9.22 -10.10 -9.80
CA ASP A 71 -8.18 -11.13 -9.77
C ASP A 71 -6.81 -10.44 -9.65
N THR A 72 -6.09 -10.69 -8.55
CA THR A 72 -4.82 -10.02 -8.27
C THR A 72 -3.65 -10.63 -9.04
N SER A 73 -3.83 -11.82 -9.62
CA SER A 73 -2.79 -12.49 -10.41
C SER A 73 -2.78 -12.01 -11.86
N THR A 74 -3.97 -11.75 -12.42
CA THR A 74 -4.14 -11.28 -13.80
C THR A 74 -4.38 -9.77 -13.90
N HIS A 75 -4.59 -9.09 -12.76
CA HIS A 75 -5.03 -7.68 -12.70
C HIS A 75 -6.35 -7.43 -13.47
N THR A 76 -7.19 -8.45 -13.57
CA THR A 76 -8.47 -8.38 -14.28
C THR A 76 -9.61 -8.08 -13.32
N LEU A 77 -10.42 -7.09 -13.70
CA LEU A 77 -11.60 -6.68 -12.97
C LEU A 77 -12.86 -7.21 -13.65
N TYR A 78 -13.65 -7.98 -12.91
CA TYR A 78 -14.88 -8.62 -13.36
C TYR A 78 -16.12 -7.92 -12.78
N ASN A 79 -17.05 -7.51 -13.65
CA ASN A 79 -18.37 -7.05 -13.25
C ASN A 79 -19.31 -8.26 -13.12
N LEU A 80 -19.70 -8.60 -11.89
CA LEU A 80 -20.50 -9.78 -11.58
C LEU A 80 -21.97 -9.66 -12.03
N GLU A 81 -22.46 -8.44 -12.24
CA GLU A 81 -23.84 -8.19 -12.66
C GLU A 81 -23.99 -8.21 -14.19
N LYS A 82 -23.04 -7.60 -14.90
CA LYS A 82 -23.06 -7.45 -16.36
C LYS A 82 -22.25 -8.52 -17.09
N GLY A 83 -21.43 -9.29 -16.38
CA GLY A 83 -20.57 -10.32 -16.97
C GLY A 83 -19.42 -9.79 -17.82
N HIS A 84 -19.07 -8.50 -17.71
CA HIS A 84 -17.96 -7.89 -18.45
C HIS A 84 -16.66 -7.95 -17.63
N GLU A 85 -15.53 -8.10 -18.32
CA GLU A 85 -14.20 -8.04 -17.72
C GLU A 85 -13.34 -6.94 -18.34
N HIS A 86 -12.43 -6.39 -17.54
CA HIS A 86 -11.51 -5.36 -17.95
C HIS A 86 -10.13 -5.58 -17.31
N GLU A 87 -9.10 -5.70 -18.14
CA GLU A 87 -7.72 -5.66 -17.66
C GLU A 87 -7.37 -4.24 -17.19
N LEU A 88 -6.75 -4.14 -16.02
CA LEU A 88 -6.32 -2.89 -15.44
C LEU A 88 -4.89 -2.57 -15.86
N THR A 89 -4.63 -1.30 -16.17
CA THR A 89 -3.24 -0.82 -16.30
C THR A 89 -2.55 -0.91 -14.94
N GLY A 90 -1.21 -1.01 -14.91
CA GLY A 90 -0.47 -1.08 -13.65
C GLY A 90 -0.80 0.06 -12.68
N GLY A 91 -1.02 1.28 -13.19
CA GLY A 91 -1.44 2.43 -12.38
C GLY A 91 -2.87 2.33 -11.86
N ASP A 92 -3.82 1.86 -12.68
CA ASP A 92 -5.22 1.68 -12.26
C ASP A 92 -5.33 0.54 -11.23
N TYR A 93 -4.57 -0.55 -11.44
CA TYR A 93 -4.47 -1.66 -10.50
C TYR A 93 -3.87 -1.22 -9.16
N ALA A 94 -2.74 -0.50 -9.18
CA ALA A 94 -2.11 0.01 -7.96
C ALA A 94 -3.05 0.96 -7.18
N LEU A 95 -3.78 1.84 -7.90
CA LEU A 95 -4.77 2.71 -7.29
C LEU A 95 -5.91 1.93 -6.64
N LEU A 96 -6.47 0.95 -7.36
CA LEU A 96 -7.56 0.15 -6.84
C LEU A 96 -7.12 -0.69 -5.64
N MET A 97 -5.95 -1.34 -5.71
CA MET A 97 -5.39 -2.11 -4.60
C MET A 97 -5.12 -1.25 -3.36
N LEU A 98 -4.66 0.00 -3.53
CA LEU A 98 -4.49 0.91 -2.41
C LEU A 98 -5.83 1.12 -1.67
N PHE A 99 -6.91 1.41 -2.39
CA PHE A 99 -8.24 1.56 -1.80
C PHE A 99 -8.77 0.26 -1.19
N LEU A 100 -8.62 -0.86 -1.90
CA LEU A 100 -9.13 -2.16 -1.45
C LEU A 100 -8.40 -2.67 -0.22
N SER A 101 -7.10 -2.37 -0.06
CA SER A 101 -6.33 -2.74 1.13
C SER A 101 -6.64 -1.90 2.37
N ARG A 102 -7.31 -0.75 2.19
CA ARG A 102 -7.65 0.23 3.24
C ARG A 102 -9.09 0.74 3.08
N PRO A 103 -10.09 -0.14 3.10
CA PRO A 103 -11.48 0.28 2.97
C PRO A 103 -11.87 1.14 4.18
N ASN A 104 -12.71 2.14 3.94
CA ASN A 104 -13.18 3.12 4.92
C ASN A 104 -12.09 4.00 5.56
N GLU A 105 -10.86 4.00 5.03
CA GLU A 105 -9.80 4.94 5.39
C GLU A 105 -9.78 6.15 4.43
N ILE A 106 -9.54 7.35 4.96
CA ILE A 106 -9.33 8.54 4.12
C ILE A 106 -7.88 8.52 3.64
N LEU A 107 -7.71 8.48 2.32
CA LEU A 107 -6.41 8.55 1.66
C LEU A 107 -6.22 9.95 1.06
N ASP A 108 -5.19 10.65 1.53
CA ASP A 108 -4.81 11.94 0.98
C ASP A 108 -4.21 11.82 -0.43
N ARG A 109 -4.06 12.98 -1.09
CA ARG A 109 -3.57 13.03 -2.47
C ARG A 109 -2.12 12.55 -2.59
N ASP A 110 -1.29 12.81 -1.60
CA ASP A 110 0.12 12.45 -1.61
C ASP A 110 0.31 10.93 -1.50
N THR A 111 -0.46 10.28 -0.63
CA THR A 111 -0.52 8.82 -0.48
C THR A 111 -0.93 8.17 -1.80
N ILE A 112 -1.98 8.68 -2.44
CA ILE A 112 -2.45 8.17 -3.74
C ILE A 112 -1.41 8.39 -4.84
N SER A 113 -0.78 9.56 -4.87
CA SER A 113 0.27 9.89 -5.83
C SER A 113 1.46 8.93 -5.72
N TYR A 114 1.94 8.71 -4.49
CA TYR A 114 3.06 7.81 -4.20
C TYR A 114 2.78 6.37 -4.63
N ALA A 115 1.58 5.85 -4.35
CA ALA A 115 1.20 4.47 -4.67
C ALA A 115 1.05 4.21 -6.18
N THR A 116 0.63 5.21 -6.95
CA THR A 116 0.32 5.03 -8.38
C THR A 116 1.47 5.33 -9.34
N ARG A 117 2.50 6.06 -8.89
CA ARG A 117 3.58 6.56 -9.76
C ARG A 117 5.00 6.21 -9.30
N GLY A 118 5.19 5.71 -8.08
CA GLY A 118 6.52 5.52 -7.51
C GLY A 118 7.26 6.84 -7.24
N ARG A 119 8.53 6.75 -6.79
CA ARG A 119 9.31 7.88 -6.23
C ARG A 119 9.88 8.89 -7.24
N GLU A 120 9.63 8.78 -8.55
CA GLU A 120 10.40 9.53 -9.57
C GLU A 120 9.66 10.61 -10.37
N VAL A 121 8.45 11.02 -10.01
CA VAL A 121 7.79 12.13 -10.73
C VAL A 121 7.27 13.18 -9.76
N GLN A 122 7.73 14.42 -9.92
CA GLN A 122 7.18 15.59 -9.25
C GLN A 122 5.65 15.57 -9.36
N ALA A 123 4.97 15.59 -8.21
CA ALA A 123 3.52 15.56 -8.12
C ALA A 123 2.92 16.70 -8.96
N SER A 124 2.27 16.35 -10.07
CA SER A 124 1.29 17.25 -10.67
C SER A 124 -0.07 16.83 -10.12
N GLU A 125 -0.72 17.71 -9.36
CA GLU A 125 -2.04 17.48 -8.74
C GLU A 125 -3.09 16.95 -9.73
N ARG A 126 -3.00 17.36 -11.01
CA ARG A 126 -3.89 16.90 -12.08
C ARG A 126 -3.81 15.38 -12.31
N GLY A 127 -2.70 14.76 -11.93
CA GLY A 127 -2.44 13.35 -12.16
C GLY A 127 -3.29 12.39 -11.33
N VAL A 128 -3.56 12.74 -10.07
CA VAL A 128 -4.39 11.93 -9.16
C VAL A 128 -5.84 11.99 -9.59
N ASP A 129 -6.35 13.19 -9.87
CA ASP A 129 -7.75 13.38 -10.24
C ASP A 129 -8.09 12.71 -11.58
N VAL A 130 -7.17 12.70 -12.54
CA VAL A 130 -7.32 11.96 -13.80
C VAL A 130 -7.32 10.45 -13.58
N ALA A 131 -6.41 9.92 -12.75
CA ALA A 131 -6.40 8.49 -12.43
C ALA A 131 -7.69 8.07 -11.73
N LEU A 132 -8.15 8.87 -10.76
CA LEU A 132 -9.39 8.61 -10.04
C LEU A 132 -10.63 8.69 -10.93
N SER A 133 -10.67 9.67 -11.85
CA SER A 133 -11.75 9.81 -12.84
C SER A 133 -11.84 8.58 -13.74
N ARG A 134 -10.70 8.10 -14.25
CA ARG A 134 -10.63 6.88 -15.07
C ARG A 134 -11.06 5.65 -14.28
N LEU A 135 -10.60 5.49 -13.04
CA LEU A 135 -11.00 4.36 -12.19
C LEU A 135 -12.51 4.39 -11.91
N ARG A 136 -13.07 5.54 -11.50
CA ARG A 136 -14.53 5.71 -11.31
C ARG A 136 -15.31 5.37 -12.58
N GLN A 137 -14.81 5.79 -13.74
CA GLN A 137 -15.44 5.45 -15.03
C GLN A 137 -15.45 3.95 -15.28
N ARG A 138 -14.34 3.24 -15.03
CA ARG A 138 -14.27 1.78 -15.16
C ARG A 138 -15.21 1.06 -14.20
N LEU A 139 -15.29 1.54 -12.95
CA LEU A 139 -16.14 0.99 -11.91
C LEU A 139 -17.64 1.33 -12.07
N GLY A 140 -18.00 2.14 -13.07
CA GLY A 140 -19.36 2.66 -13.22
C GLY A 140 -19.78 3.60 -12.07
N ASP A 141 -18.83 4.07 -11.25
CA ASP A 141 -19.05 4.94 -10.09
C ASP A 141 -19.13 6.41 -10.53
N LYS A 142 -20.12 6.71 -11.38
CA LYS A 142 -20.31 8.04 -11.99
C LYS A 142 -21.45 8.83 -11.32
N GLY A 143 -21.35 10.16 -11.39
CA GLY A 143 -22.43 11.08 -11.04
C GLY A 143 -22.38 11.62 -9.60
N ARG A 144 -23.49 12.20 -9.13
CA ARG A 144 -23.61 12.83 -7.80
C ARG A 144 -23.58 11.83 -6.65
N THR A 145 -23.91 10.57 -6.90
CA THR A 145 -23.90 9.49 -5.91
C THR A 145 -22.73 8.55 -6.16
N GLN A 146 -21.51 9.04 -5.91
CA GLN A 146 -20.33 8.17 -5.83
C GLN A 146 -20.54 7.20 -4.66
N ARG A 147 -20.71 5.91 -4.97
CA ARG A 147 -21.00 4.85 -3.99
C ARG A 147 -19.74 4.12 -3.56
N LEU A 148 -18.73 4.04 -4.43
CA LEU A 148 -17.50 3.32 -4.16
C LEU A 148 -16.41 4.26 -3.66
N ILE A 149 -16.02 5.25 -4.48
CA ILE A 149 -14.93 6.16 -4.14
C ILE A 149 -15.49 7.57 -3.91
N LYS A 150 -15.65 7.96 -2.65
CA LYS A 150 -16.17 9.28 -2.26
C LYS A 150 -15.05 10.29 -2.05
N THR A 151 -15.33 11.54 -2.42
CA THR A 151 -14.45 12.67 -2.13
C THR A 151 -14.73 13.21 -0.73
N SER A 152 -13.71 13.20 0.14
CA SER A 152 -13.71 13.92 1.42
C SER A 152 -13.07 15.29 1.20
N ARG A 153 -13.90 16.34 1.12
CA ARG A 153 -13.43 17.70 0.78
C ARG A 153 -12.35 18.16 1.75
N GLY A 154 -11.19 18.54 1.20
CA GLY A 154 -10.03 19.01 1.98
C GLY A 154 -9.12 17.91 2.52
N ASN A 155 -9.59 16.65 2.60
CA ASN A 155 -8.84 15.57 3.26
C ASN A 155 -8.40 14.46 2.29
N GLY A 156 -9.12 14.23 1.19
CA GLY A 156 -8.75 13.22 0.19
C GLY A 156 -9.93 12.38 -0.28
N TYR A 157 -9.72 11.07 -0.38
CA TYR A 157 -10.68 10.12 -0.95
C TYR A 157 -10.85 8.89 -0.08
N ILE A 158 -12.06 8.34 -0.04
CA ILE A 158 -12.38 7.17 0.78
C ILE A 158 -13.11 6.13 -0.06
N PHE A 159 -12.74 4.87 0.11
CA PHE A 159 -13.46 3.73 -0.46
C PHE A 159 -14.51 3.25 0.53
N THR A 160 -15.79 3.31 0.19
CA THR A 160 -16.90 3.09 1.14
C THR A 160 -17.67 1.80 0.95
N ALA A 161 -17.26 0.94 0.01
CA ALA A 161 -17.87 -0.38 -0.14
C ALA A 161 -17.20 -1.39 0.78
N ASP A 162 -17.97 -2.37 1.22
CA ASP A 162 -17.44 -3.53 1.92
C ASP A 162 -16.54 -4.34 0.99
N VAL A 163 -15.42 -4.81 1.54
CA VAL A 163 -14.38 -5.56 0.82
C VAL A 163 -14.20 -6.92 1.48
N SER A 164 -14.21 -7.99 0.69
CA SER A 164 -13.86 -9.34 1.13
C SER A 164 -12.69 -9.89 0.31
N TYR A 165 -11.88 -10.73 0.94
CA TYR A 165 -10.66 -11.28 0.38
C TYR A 165 -10.76 -12.81 0.31
N GLU A 166 -10.51 -13.37 -0.86
CA GLU A 166 -10.58 -14.81 -1.15
C GLU A 166 -9.19 -15.29 -1.61
N SER A 167 -8.69 -16.38 -1.01
CA SER A 167 -7.42 -17.02 -1.40
C SER A 167 -7.60 -18.04 -2.52
#